data_AF-A0A3D5KZS2-F1
#
_entry.id   AF-A0A3D5KZS2-F1
#
_cell.length_a   1.000
_cell.length_b   1.000
_cell.length_c   1.000
_cell.angle_alpha   90.00
_cell.angle_beta   90.00
_cell.angle_gamma   90.00
#
_symmetry.space_group_name_H-M   'P 1'
#
loop_
_entity.id
_entity.type
_entity.pdbx_description
1 polymer ?
#
loop_
_entity_poly.entity_id
_entity_poly.type
_entity_poly.pdbx_seq_one_letter_code
_entity_poly.pdbx_strand_id
1 'polypeptide(L)'
;MQIFLSLVFLTGMEVTMTETRTFFFDFSSESCNERTRLAALEKFLTNLHGHMLSIPVLMHQDTRKRLTDEIPYTNVLDFSITVIRVQPVADDERLRAIYLKRNVLENFQIPWKNYLNHAVSESMAKAPLLCESICDLYPQDIPRDHEGMKTFVISNELRLFGASAILYPGALALAAERMGGSFCLIPSSVHEWFLTPLRNASFSMLKWMLADGNRNVLDSQDDLLSNEILCYDSEGQSLYWWKDSHTFETVDFGVDLT
;
A
#
# COMPACT_ATOMS: atom_id res chain seq x y z
N MET A 1 -29.23 -2.83 16.54
CA MET A 1 -28.37 -1.84 17.24
C MET A 1 -28.36 -0.58 16.38
N GLN A 2 -28.98 0.52 16.84
CA GLN A 2 -29.02 1.79 16.10
C GLN A 2 -27.68 2.50 16.21
N ILE A 3 -27.18 3.06 15.11
CA ILE A 3 -25.85 3.66 15.04
C ILE A 3 -26.00 5.14 14.71
N PHE A 4 -25.58 6.00 15.65
CA PHE A 4 -25.54 7.46 15.50
C PHE A 4 -24.09 7.89 15.28
N LEU A 5 -23.80 8.50 14.12
CA LEU A 5 -22.50 9.09 13.82
C LEU A 5 -22.63 10.62 13.79
N SER A 6 -22.18 11.28 14.86
CA SER A 6 -21.94 12.72 14.88
C SER A 6 -20.49 12.97 14.44
N LEU A 7 -20.27 13.65 13.32
CA LEU A 7 -18.93 13.97 12.81
C LEU A 7 -18.60 15.44 13.10
N VAL A 8 -17.50 15.67 13.82
CA VAL A 8 -16.78 16.94 13.86
C VAL A 8 -15.65 16.83 12.85
N PHE A 9 -15.64 17.72 11.86
CA PHE A 9 -14.63 17.78 10.82
C PHE A 9 -13.30 18.31 11.37
N LEU A 10 -12.19 17.66 11.02
CA LEU A 10 -10.83 18.19 11.21
C LEU A 10 -10.08 18.07 9.90
N THR A 11 -9.95 19.19 9.20
CA THR A 11 -8.81 19.47 8.34
C THR A 11 -8.09 20.66 8.94
N GLY A 12 -6.75 20.60 9.02
CA GLY A 12 -5.95 21.78 9.35
C GLY A 12 -6.30 22.92 8.40
N MET A 13 -6.45 24.12 8.97
CA MET A 13 -7.05 25.34 8.43
C MET A 13 -8.55 25.47 8.70
N GLU A 14 -8.86 26.45 9.55
CA GLU A 14 -10.16 26.83 10.11
C GLU A 14 -11.37 26.67 9.18
N VAL A 15 -12.42 25.97 9.63
CA VAL A 15 -13.78 26.11 9.07
C VAL A 15 -14.85 26.01 10.16
N THR A 16 -15.76 26.97 10.12
CA THR A 16 -17.02 27.10 10.85
C THR A 16 -18.02 25.98 10.55
N MET A 17 -18.65 25.47 11.62
CA MET A 17 -19.71 24.45 11.64
C MET A 17 -20.79 24.65 10.57
N THR A 18 -20.99 23.68 9.67
CA THR A 18 -22.22 23.59 8.87
C THR A 18 -22.64 22.15 8.63
N GLU A 19 -23.84 21.83 9.13
CA GLU A 19 -24.72 20.69 8.86
C GLU A 19 -24.30 19.26 9.26
N THR A 20 -24.93 18.76 10.33
CA THR A 20 -24.94 17.34 10.72
C THR A 20 -25.90 16.56 9.82
N ARG A 21 -25.40 15.70 8.92
CA ARG A 21 -26.23 14.71 8.21
C ARG A 21 -26.25 13.38 8.98
N THR A 22 -27.43 12.99 9.45
CA THR A 22 -27.64 11.70 10.13
C THR A 22 -27.88 10.59 9.12
N PHE A 23 -27.05 9.54 9.14
CA PHE A 23 -27.23 8.35 8.31
C PHE A 23 -27.64 7.17 9.20
N PHE A 24 -28.68 6.44 8.79
CA PHE A 24 -29.20 5.29 9.53
C PHE A 24 -28.86 4.01 8.78
N PHE A 25 -28.16 3.09 9.47
CA PHE A 25 -27.89 1.75 8.97
C PHE A 25 -28.25 0.74 10.05
N ASP A 26 -29.03 -0.29 9.69
CA ASP A 26 -29.34 -1.42 10.56
C ASP A 26 -28.62 -2.67 10.05
N PHE A 27 -27.64 -3.12 10.84
CA PHE A 27 -26.83 -4.30 10.54
C PHE A 27 -27.19 -5.50 11.43
N SER A 28 -28.32 -5.46 12.14
CA SER A 28 -28.73 -6.50 13.10
C SER A 28 -29.46 -7.70 12.49
N SER A 29 -29.72 -7.70 11.17
CA SER A 29 -30.34 -8.81 10.47
C SER A 29 -29.34 -9.92 10.10
N GLU A 30 -29.75 -11.18 10.20
CA GLU A 30 -28.94 -12.35 9.78
C GLU A 30 -28.61 -12.35 8.28
N SER A 31 -29.33 -11.58 7.46
CA SER A 31 -29.05 -11.39 6.03
C SER A 31 -27.95 -10.36 5.73
N CYS A 32 -27.49 -9.62 6.75
CA CYS A 32 -26.43 -8.63 6.60
C CYS A 32 -25.05 -9.30 6.61
N ASN A 33 -24.61 -9.76 5.45
CA ASN A 33 -23.24 -10.24 5.25
C ASN A 33 -22.25 -9.08 5.09
N GLU A 34 -20.95 -9.43 5.14
CA GLU A 34 -19.84 -8.48 5.03
C GLU A 34 -19.88 -7.61 3.76
N ARG A 35 -20.24 -8.21 2.62
CA ARG A 35 -20.36 -7.49 1.35
C ARG A 35 -21.41 -6.38 1.42
N THR A 36 -22.53 -6.62 2.10
CA THR A 36 -23.56 -5.61 2.34
C THR A 36 -23.05 -4.48 3.22
N ARG A 37 -22.25 -4.77 4.25
CA ARG A 37 -21.64 -3.75 5.12
C ARG A 37 -20.64 -2.88 4.37
N LEU A 38 -19.74 -3.49 3.57
CA LEU A 38 -18.80 -2.77 2.73
C LEU A 38 -19.51 -1.88 1.70
N ALA A 39 -20.55 -2.39 1.04
CA ALA A 39 -21.35 -1.60 0.10
C ALA A 39 -22.05 -0.41 0.79
N ALA A 40 -22.55 -0.60 2.01
CA ALA A 40 -23.15 0.47 2.80
C ALA A 40 -22.10 1.52 3.22
N LEU A 41 -20.90 1.08 3.63
CA LEU A 41 -19.78 1.97 3.94
C LEU A 41 -19.37 2.80 2.71
N GLU A 42 -19.19 2.16 1.56
CA GLU A 42 -18.83 2.87 0.32
C GLU A 42 -19.86 3.91 -0.09
N LYS A 43 -21.16 3.56 0.03
CA LYS A 43 -22.25 4.51 -0.22
C LYS A 43 -22.22 5.68 0.76
N PHE A 44 -22.00 5.42 2.04
CA PHE A 44 -21.88 6.44 3.08
C PHE A 44 -20.71 7.40 2.79
N LEU A 45 -19.52 6.86 2.52
CA LEU A 45 -18.33 7.65 2.25
C LEU A 45 -18.46 8.45 0.95
N THR A 46 -19.05 7.86 -0.09
CA THR A 46 -19.35 8.56 -1.36
C THR A 46 -20.28 9.74 -1.14
N ASN A 47 -21.31 9.60 -0.31
CA ASN A 47 -22.23 10.70 0.01
C ASN A 47 -21.56 11.85 0.78
N LEU A 48 -20.49 11.57 1.53
CA LEU A 48 -19.77 12.58 2.32
C LEU A 48 -18.70 13.29 1.50
N HIS A 49 -17.90 12.55 0.73
CA HIS A 49 -16.68 13.09 0.13
C HIS A 49 -16.66 13.02 -1.40
N GLY A 50 -17.70 12.45 -2.02
CA GLY A 50 -17.69 12.08 -3.43
C GLY A 50 -16.98 10.74 -3.67
N HIS A 51 -16.83 10.38 -4.94
CA HIS A 51 -16.11 9.16 -5.31
C HIS A 51 -14.61 9.34 -5.05
N MET A 52 -14.07 8.48 -4.19
CA MET A 52 -12.64 8.41 -3.87
C MET A 52 -12.19 6.95 -3.99
N LEU A 53 -10.96 6.75 -4.45
CA LEU A 53 -10.31 5.44 -4.56
C LEU A 53 -9.64 5.07 -3.23
N SER A 54 -9.93 3.89 -2.69
CA SER A 54 -9.15 3.34 -1.56
C SER A 54 -7.83 2.76 -2.07
N ILE A 55 -6.70 3.23 -1.52
CA ILE A 55 -5.36 2.71 -1.84
C ILE A 55 -4.69 2.28 -0.54
N PRO A 56 -4.20 1.03 -0.44
CA PRO A 56 -3.35 0.62 0.66
C PRO A 56 -2.02 1.37 0.60
N VAL A 57 -1.46 1.71 1.75
CA VAL A 57 -0.17 2.42 1.84
C VAL A 57 0.72 1.69 2.82
N LEU A 58 1.96 1.45 2.42
CA LEU A 58 3.02 1.02 3.30
C LEU A 58 3.81 2.25 3.73
N MET A 59 4.07 2.35 5.02
CA MET A 59 4.86 3.42 5.62
C MET A 59 5.90 2.80 6.55
N HIS A 60 7.09 3.38 6.66
CA HIS A 60 8.01 2.98 7.71
C HIS A 60 7.42 3.28 9.10
N GLN A 61 7.58 2.36 10.05
CA GLN A 61 6.97 2.50 11.38
C GLN A 61 7.44 3.74 12.15
N ASP A 62 8.67 4.20 11.91
CA ASP A 62 9.21 5.39 12.59
C ASP A 62 8.80 6.71 11.93
N THR A 63 8.36 6.69 10.67
CA THR A 63 8.00 7.90 9.91
C THR A 63 6.50 8.16 9.91
N ARG A 64 5.69 7.25 10.45
CA ARG A 64 4.22 7.31 10.50
C ARG A 64 3.62 8.38 11.43
N LYS A 65 4.21 9.57 11.55
CA LYS A 65 3.75 10.63 12.47
C LYS A 65 2.25 10.98 12.36
N ARG A 66 1.64 10.68 11.20
CA ARG A 66 0.20 10.91 10.92
C ARG A 66 -0.70 9.74 11.32
N LEU A 67 -0.17 8.54 11.55
CA LEU A 67 -0.91 7.38 12.04
C LEU A 67 -1.08 7.46 13.56
N THR A 68 -2.23 7.96 13.98
CA THR A 68 -2.69 7.91 15.38
C THR A 68 -3.43 6.60 15.64
N ASP A 69 -3.73 6.30 16.92
CA ASP A 69 -4.52 5.12 17.30
C ASP A 69 -5.95 5.12 16.72
N GLU A 70 -6.43 6.30 16.29
CA GLU A 70 -7.73 6.47 15.62
C GLU A 70 -7.74 5.95 14.19
N ILE A 71 -6.58 5.79 13.54
CA ILE A 71 -6.49 5.28 12.17
C ILE A 71 -6.18 3.78 12.24
N PRO A 72 -6.92 2.93 11.53
CA PRO A 72 -6.64 1.51 11.50
C PRO A 72 -5.39 1.24 10.64
N TYR A 73 -4.50 0.43 11.18
CA TYR A 73 -3.31 -0.06 10.51
C TYR A 73 -2.94 -1.45 11.04
N THR A 74 -2.15 -2.19 10.26
CA THR A 74 -1.45 -3.40 10.70
C THR A 74 0.05 -3.16 10.61
N ASN A 75 0.79 -3.54 11.66
CA ASN A 75 2.25 -3.59 11.57
C ASN A 75 2.68 -4.92 10.99
N VAL A 76 3.56 -4.86 9.99
CA VAL A 76 4.17 -6.02 9.36
C VAL A 76 5.64 -5.68 9.18
N LEU A 77 6.53 -6.42 9.84
CA LEU A 77 7.97 -6.13 9.86
C LEU A 77 8.29 -4.73 10.39
N ASP A 78 8.97 -3.88 9.60
CA ASP A 78 9.22 -2.46 9.87
C ASP A 78 8.23 -1.53 9.14
N PHE A 79 7.19 -2.10 8.51
CA PHE A 79 6.12 -1.38 7.83
C PHE A 79 4.87 -1.25 8.71
N SER A 80 4.13 -0.17 8.48
CA SER A 80 2.72 -0.04 8.82
C SER A 80 1.91 0.00 7.53
N ILE A 81 0.88 -0.84 7.47
CA ILE A 81 -0.07 -0.89 6.37
C ILE A 81 -1.34 -0.20 6.82
N THR A 82 -1.76 0.83 6.10
CA THR A 82 -3.03 1.52 6.29
C THR A 82 -3.74 1.68 4.95
N VAL A 83 -4.93 2.29 4.96
CA VAL A 83 -5.67 2.63 3.74
C VAL A 83 -5.96 4.12 3.75
N ILE A 84 -5.58 4.79 2.68
CA ILE A 84 -6.01 6.15 2.38
C ILE A 84 -7.09 6.10 1.31
N ARG A 85 -7.98 7.09 1.31
CA ARG A 85 -8.89 7.33 0.19
C ARG A 85 -8.42 8.56 -0.55
N VAL A 86 -8.18 8.44 -1.85
CA VAL A 86 -7.66 9.50 -2.70
C VAL A 86 -8.64 9.91 -3.78
N GLN A 87 -8.62 11.17 -4.13
CA GLN A 87 -9.33 11.72 -5.27
C GLN A 87 -8.41 12.72 -5.99
N PRO A 88 -8.19 12.56 -7.31
CA PRO A 88 -7.56 13.60 -8.10
C PRO A 88 -8.38 14.88 -8.01
N VAL A 89 -7.74 16.01 -7.73
CA VAL A 89 -8.39 17.31 -7.85
C VAL A 89 -8.24 17.74 -9.31
N ALA A 90 -9.34 18.04 -9.99
CA ALA A 90 -9.26 18.57 -11.35
C ALA A 90 -8.50 19.91 -11.32
N ASP A 91 -7.58 20.09 -12.27
CA ASP A 91 -6.84 21.33 -12.56
C ASP A 91 -5.69 21.73 -11.60
N ASP A 92 -5.43 20.95 -10.55
CA ASP A 92 -4.30 21.15 -9.63
C ASP A 92 -3.70 19.76 -9.41
N GLU A 93 -2.44 19.51 -9.77
CA GLU A 93 -1.75 18.20 -9.65
C GLU A 93 -1.73 17.62 -8.21
N ARG A 94 -2.43 18.26 -7.29
CA ARG A 94 -2.67 17.87 -5.91
C ARG A 94 -3.70 16.75 -5.80
N LEU A 95 -3.40 15.85 -4.88
CA LEU A 95 -4.28 14.77 -4.47
C LEU A 95 -5.02 15.17 -3.20
N ARG A 96 -6.35 15.00 -3.19
CA ARG A 96 -7.11 15.00 -1.95
C ARG A 96 -7.02 13.62 -1.33
N ALA A 97 -6.37 13.51 -0.17
CA ALA A 97 -6.25 12.25 0.57
C ALA A 97 -6.91 12.35 1.94
N ILE A 98 -7.64 11.32 2.35
CA ILE A 98 -8.24 11.20 3.68
C ILE A 98 -7.96 9.82 4.28
N TYR A 99 -7.80 9.78 5.61
CA TYR A 99 -7.75 8.52 6.35
C TYR A 99 -9.16 8.15 6.84
N LEU A 100 -9.48 6.86 6.78
CA LEU A 100 -10.70 6.35 7.42
C LEU A 100 -10.43 6.11 8.90
N LYS A 101 -11.24 6.66 9.79
CA LYS A 101 -11.11 6.41 11.24
C LYS A 101 -11.64 5.03 11.62
N ARG A 102 -11.02 4.41 12.62
CA ARG A 102 -11.35 3.10 13.18
C ARG A 102 -12.82 3.02 13.63
N ASN A 103 -13.31 4.07 14.29
CA ASN A 103 -14.69 4.15 14.74
C ASN A 103 -15.71 4.04 13.58
N VAL A 104 -15.37 4.46 12.36
CA VAL A 104 -16.24 4.29 11.20
C VAL A 104 -16.35 2.80 10.86
N LEU A 105 -15.24 2.06 10.84
CA LEU A 105 -15.29 0.62 10.60
C LEU A 105 -16.05 -0.13 11.70
N GLU A 106 -15.85 0.23 12.97
CA GLU A 106 -16.56 -0.33 14.12
C GLU A 106 -18.07 -0.09 14.01
N ASN A 107 -18.47 1.12 13.64
CA ASN A 107 -19.87 1.47 13.38
C ASN A 107 -20.46 0.66 12.23
N PHE A 108 -19.70 0.36 11.18
CA PHE A 108 -20.20 -0.49 10.11
C PHE A 108 -20.02 -2.00 10.40
N GLN A 109 -19.48 -2.36 11.56
CA GLN A 109 -19.16 -3.74 11.96
C GLN A 109 -18.29 -4.46 10.91
N ILE A 110 -17.31 -3.75 10.38
CA ILE A 110 -16.35 -4.24 9.39
C ILE A 110 -15.01 -4.47 10.08
N PRO A 111 -14.53 -5.72 10.17
CA PRO A 111 -13.18 -6.00 10.64
C PRO A 111 -12.13 -5.28 9.79
N TRP A 112 -11.05 -4.81 10.41
CA TRP A 112 -9.98 -4.11 9.69
C TRP A 112 -9.41 -4.92 8.52
N LYS A 113 -9.11 -6.21 8.73
CA LYS A 113 -8.62 -7.12 7.68
C LYS A 113 -9.52 -7.13 6.43
N ASN A 114 -10.82 -7.08 6.65
CA ASN A 114 -11.82 -7.14 5.59
C ASN A 114 -11.85 -5.84 4.77
N TYR A 115 -11.76 -4.70 5.45
CA TYR A 115 -11.63 -3.41 4.77
C TYR A 115 -10.29 -3.27 4.03
N LEU A 116 -9.19 -3.77 4.60
CA LEU A 116 -7.89 -3.80 3.93
C LEU A 116 -7.93 -4.66 2.65
N ASN A 117 -8.50 -5.87 2.71
CA ASN A 117 -8.68 -6.73 1.53
C ASN A 117 -9.58 -6.06 0.46
N HIS A 118 -10.65 -5.39 0.88
CA HIS A 118 -11.50 -4.61 -0.03
C HIS A 118 -10.71 -3.49 -0.71
N ALA A 119 -9.91 -2.73 0.04
CA ALA A 119 -9.08 -1.65 -0.52
C ALA A 119 -8.00 -2.18 -1.47
N VAL A 120 -7.37 -3.31 -1.16
CA VAL A 120 -6.43 -4.00 -2.05
C VAL A 120 -7.11 -4.39 -3.37
N SER A 121 -8.29 -5.04 -3.30
CA SER A 121 -9.05 -5.44 -4.48
C SER A 121 -9.50 -4.24 -5.32
N GLU A 122 -10.00 -3.19 -4.68
CA GLU A 122 -10.39 -1.95 -5.34
C GLU A 122 -9.18 -1.27 -6.01
N SER A 123 -8.07 -1.18 -5.30
CA SER A 123 -6.82 -0.58 -5.79
C SER A 123 -6.29 -1.36 -6.98
N MET A 124 -6.19 -2.69 -6.92
CA MET A 124 -5.76 -3.53 -8.04
C MET A 124 -6.64 -3.34 -9.29
N ALA A 125 -7.96 -3.19 -9.11
CA ALA A 125 -8.89 -3.02 -10.23
C ALA A 125 -8.80 -1.64 -10.90
N LYS A 126 -8.43 -0.60 -10.16
CA LYS A 126 -8.45 0.81 -10.63
C LYS A 126 -7.06 1.43 -10.80
N ALA A 127 -6.05 0.81 -10.21
CA ALA A 127 -4.63 1.09 -10.32
C ALA A 127 -3.89 -0.26 -10.48
N PRO A 128 -3.97 -0.89 -11.66
CA PRO A 128 -3.38 -2.21 -11.88
C PRO A 128 -1.89 -2.28 -11.56
N LEU A 129 -1.40 -3.51 -11.36
CA LEU A 129 0.01 -3.78 -11.11
C LEU A 129 0.88 -3.30 -12.29
N LEU A 130 1.88 -2.48 -11.98
CA LEU A 130 3.00 -2.20 -12.87
C LEU A 130 4.17 -3.08 -12.43
N CYS A 131 4.66 -3.97 -13.30
CA CYS A 131 5.80 -4.85 -13.01
C CYS A 131 6.77 -4.89 -14.19
N GLU A 132 7.47 -3.79 -14.48
CA GLU A 132 8.22 -3.62 -15.73
C GLU A 132 9.72 -3.52 -15.51
N SER A 133 10.50 -3.89 -16.54
CA SER A 133 11.95 -3.68 -16.54
C SER A 133 12.25 -2.20 -16.46
N ILE A 134 13.26 -1.82 -15.67
CA ILE A 134 13.67 -0.42 -15.58
C ILE A 134 14.14 0.14 -16.94
N CYS A 135 14.73 -0.71 -17.78
CA CYS A 135 15.15 -0.35 -19.14
C CYS A 135 13.95 -0.03 -20.05
N ASP A 136 12.81 -0.69 -19.84
CA ASP A 136 11.60 -0.44 -20.62
C ASP A 136 10.85 0.80 -20.12
N LEU A 137 10.92 1.10 -18.82
CA LEU A 137 10.36 2.31 -18.23
C LEU A 137 11.14 3.57 -18.59
N TYR A 138 12.47 3.47 -18.65
CA TYR A 138 13.38 4.60 -18.89
C TYR A 138 14.38 4.30 -20.03
N PRO A 139 13.89 4.07 -21.27
CA PRO A 139 14.73 3.64 -22.39
C PRO A 139 15.71 4.72 -22.87
N GLN A 140 15.52 5.97 -22.46
CA GLN A 140 16.39 7.10 -22.79
C GLN A 140 17.55 7.25 -21.80
N ASP A 141 17.35 6.83 -20.55
CA ASP A 141 18.33 6.95 -19.48
C ASP A 141 19.18 5.68 -19.33
N ILE A 142 18.65 4.54 -19.76
CA ILE A 142 19.29 3.23 -19.65
C ILE A 142 19.37 2.57 -21.04
N PRO A 143 20.55 2.56 -21.67
CA PRO A 143 20.79 1.86 -22.92
C PRO A 143 20.43 0.36 -22.83
N ARG A 144 19.75 -0.18 -23.86
CA ARG A 144 19.26 -1.57 -23.87
C ARG A 144 20.36 -2.62 -23.83
N ASP A 145 21.59 -2.27 -24.18
CA ASP A 145 22.76 -3.16 -24.14
C ASP A 145 23.23 -3.50 -22.72
N HIS A 146 22.64 -2.87 -21.69
CA HIS A 146 22.73 -3.30 -20.29
C HIS A 146 21.84 -4.52 -19.92
N GLU A 147 21.58 -5.44 -20.87
CA GLU A 147 20.76 -6.66 -20.68
C GLU A 147 21.21 -7.55 -19.51
N GLY A 148 22.44 -7.37 -19.01
CA GLY A 148 23.00 -8.12 -17.89
C GLY A 148 22.34 -7.85 -16.52
N MET A 149 21.75 -6.66 -16.32
CA MET A 149 21.04 -6.32 -15.08
C MET A 149 19.54 -6.41 -15.31
N LYS A 150 18.96 -7.58 -14.99
CA LYS A 150 17.51 -7.76 -14.92
C LYS A 150 16.95 -7.04 -13.69
N THR A 151 16.84 -5.72 -13.75
CA THR A 151 16.21 -4.92 -12.70
C THR A 151 14.79 -4.55 -13.11
N PHE A 152 13.82 -4.85 -12.25
CA PHE A 152 12.42 -4.56 -12.45
C PHE A 152 11.92 -3.57 -11.40
N VAL A 153 10.76 -2.97 -11.69
CA VAL A 153 10.04 -2.09 -10.78
C VAL A 153 8.66 -2.69 -10.49
N ILE A 154 8.28 -2.79 -9.23
CA ILE A 154 6.88 -2.99 -8.83
C ILE A 154 6.30 -1.65 -8.36
N SER A 155 5.22 -1.24 -9.00
CA SER A 155 4.38 -0.11 -8.60
C SER A 155 2.91 -0.39 -8.99
N ASN A 156 2.08 0.64 -9.00
CA ASN A 156 0.79 0.61 -9.70
C ASN A 156 0.78 1.59 -10.88
N GLU A 157 -0.11 1.39 -11.83
CA GLU A 157 -0.18 2.21 -13.05
C GLU A 157 -0.47 3.70 -12.78
N LEU A 158 -1.08 4.03 -11.63
CA LEU A 158 -1.29 5.41 -11.21
C LEU A 158 -0.04 6.02 -10.55
N ARG A 159 0.98 5.22 -10.22
CA ARG A 159 2.17 5.59 -9.44
C ARG A 159 1.87 6.24 -8.09
N LEU A 160 0.69 5.94 -7.53
CA LEU A 160 0.24 6.47 -6.24
C LEU A 160 0.42 5.43 -5.16
N PHE A 161 1.38 5.65 -4.26
CA PHE A 161 1.72 4.70 -3.18
C PHE A 161 1.94 3.27 -3.70
N GLY A 162 2.55 3.14 -4.88
CA GLY A 162 2.63 1.88 -5.62
C GLY A 162 3.49 0.80 -4.98
N ALA A 163 4.26 1.12 -3.94
CA ALA A 163 4.93 0.10 -3.15
C ALA A 163 3.93 -0.88 -2.52
N SER A 164 2.67 -0.48 -2.32
CA SER A 164 1.61 -1.37 -1.84
C SER A 164 1.10 -2.37 -2.86
N ALA A 165 1.50 -2.28 -4.13
CA ALA A 165 1.13 -3.25 -5.15
C ALA A 165 1.70 -4.65 -4.87
N ILE A 166 2.70 -4.78 -3.98
CA ILE A 166 3.14 -6.10 -3.48
C ILE A 166 2.04 -6.83 -2.69
N LEU A 167 1.01 -6.11 -2.23
CA LEU A 167 -0.16 -6.67 -1.56
C LEU A 167 -1.21 -7.21 -2.53
N TYR A 168 -1.06 -6.97 -3.84
CA TYR A 168 -2.01 -7.46 -4.83
C TYR A 168 -1.86 -8.98 -4.97
N PRO A 169 -2.98 -9.74 -4.95
CA PRO A 169 -2.95 -11.18 -5.15
C PRO A 169 -2.17 -11.56 -6.41
N GLY A 170 -1.23 -12.50 -6.29
CA GLY A 170 -0.40 -12.97 -7.41
C GLY A 170 0.71 -12.02 -7.90
N ALA A 171 0.85 -10.80 -7.35
CA ALA A 171 1.85 -9.84 -7.83
C ALA A 171 3.29 -10.35 -7.72
N LEU A 172 3.65 -10.94 -6.57
CA LEU A 172 4.98 -11.49 -6.33
C LEU A 172 5.26 -12.74 -7.17
N ALA A 173 4.23 -13.57 -7.41
CA ALA A 173 4.34 -14.74 -8.28
C ALA A 173 4.59 -14.33 -9.74
N LEU A 174 3.86 -13.33 -10.25
CA LEU A 174 4.09 -12.77 -11.58
C LEU A 174 5.51 -12.18 -11.69
N ALA A 175 5.98 -11.47 -10.67
CA ALA A 175 7.33 -10.92 -10.65
C ALA A 175 8.39 -12.04 -10.69
N ALA A 176 8.20 -13.12 -9.93
CA ALA A 176 9.07 -14.29 -9.95
C ALA A 176 9.12 -14.95 -11.34
N GLU A 177 7.98 -15.05 -12.03
CA GLU A 177 7.91 -15.55 -13.41
C GLU A 177 8.74 -14.69 -14.35
N ARG A 178 8.58 -13.35 -14.31
CA ARG A 178 9.35 -12.40 -15.14
C ARG A 178 10.86 -12.44 -14.86
N MET A 179 11.26 -12.67 -13.60
CA MET A 179 12.67 -12.73 -13.20
C MET A 179 13.32 -14.12 -13.35
N GLY A 180 12.50 -15.16 -13.53
CA GLY A 180 12.91 -16.55 -13.59
C GLY A 180 13.37 -17.09 -12.24
N GLY A 181 12.58 -16.88 -11.18
CA GLY A 181 12.78 -17.44 -9.84
C GLY A 181 12.83 -16.39 -8.71
N SER A 182 13.36 -16.79 -7.56
CA SER A 182 13.50 -15.97 -6.35
C SER A 182 14.27 -14.66 -6.59
N PHE A 183 13.88 -13.62 -5.87
CA PHE A 183 14.35 -12.25 -6.08
C PHE A 183 14.40 -11.43 -4.80
N CYS A 184 15.16 -10.34 -4.84
CA CYS A 184 15.21 -9.33 -3.79
C CYS A 184 14.30 -8.15 -4.14
N LEU A 185 13.58 -7.66 -3.14
CA LEU A 185 12.77 -6.45 -3.10
C LEU A 185 13.55 -5.38 -2.34
N ILE A 186 14.01 -4.37 -3.07
CA ILE A 186 14.74 -3.24 -2.54
C ILE A 186 13.73 -2.09 -2.38
N PRO A 187 13.43 -1.66 -1.14
CA PRO A 187 12.52 -0.55 -0.93
C PRO A 187 13.14 0.72 -1.49
N SER A 188 12.54 1.31 -2.52
CA SER A 188 13.02 2.58 -3.06
C SER A 188 12.35 3.76 -2.38
N SER A 189 11.03 3.67 -2.22
CA SER A 189 10.19 4.67 -1.57
C SER A 189 8.79 4.09 -1.35
N VAL A 190 7.87 4.86 -0.77
CA VAL A 190 6.44 4.50 -0.72
C VAL A 190 5.79 4.33 -2.10
N HIS A 191 6.44 4.77 -3.18
CA HIS A 191 5.89 4.73 -4.54
C HIS A 191 6.21 3.45 -5.31
N GLU A 192 7.33 2.78 -5.01
CA GLU A 192 7.78 1.61 -5.77
C GLU A 192 8.85 0.78 -5.06
N TRP A 193 8.97 -0.47 -5.50
CA TRP A 193 10.08 -1.37 -5.18
C TRP A 193 10.96 -1.58 -6.40
N PHE A 194 12.28 -1.65 -6.19
CA PHE A 194 13.17 -2.24 -7.17
C PHE A 194 13.35 -3.72 -6.91
N LEU A 195 13.50 -4.49 -7.99
CA LEU A 195 13.59 -5.93 -7.94
C LEU A 195 14.83 -6.39 -8.69
N THR A 196 15.53 -7.36 -8.11
CA THR A 196 16.66 -8.02 -8.77
C THR A 196 16.63 -9.52 -8.49
N PRO A 197 16.91 -10.38 -9.48
CA PRO A 197 17.07 -11.81 -9.25
C PRO A 197 18.08 -12.10 -8.16
N LEU A 198 17.75 -13.04 -7.25
CA LEU A 198 18.60 -13.37 -6.10
C LEU A 198 19.99 -13.87 -6.55
N ARG A 199 20.06 -14.62 -7.65
CA ARG A 199 21.31 -15.10 -8.27
C ARG A 199 22.26 -13.98 -8.71
N ASN A 200 21.74 -12.78 -8.97
CA ASN A 200 22.50 -11.61 -9.41
C ASN A 200 22.78 -10.66 -8.23
N ALA A 201 22.23 -10.95 -7.06
CA ALA A 201 22.20 -10.03 -5.94
C ALA A 201 23.49 -10.12 -5.13
N SER A 202 24.12 -8.98 -4.89
CA SER A 202 25.22 -8.84 -3.93
C SER A 202 24.70 -8.09 -2.70
N PHE A 203 24.69 -8.74 -1.55
CA PHE A 203 24.15 -8.17 -0.31
C PHE A 203 24.78 -6.81 0.02
N SER A 204 26.11 -6.74 -0.03
CA SER A 204 26.86 -5.51 0.28
C SER A 204 26.55 -4.39 -0.72
N MET A 205 26.46 -4.70 -2.02
CA MET A 205 26.11 -3.73 -3.05
C MET A 205 24.68 -3.21 -2.85
N LEU A 206 23.72 -4.11 -2.62
CA LEU A 206 22.32 -3.72 -2.49
C LEU A 206 22.05 -2.98 -1.19
N LYS A 207 22.67 -3.36 -0.07
CA LYS A 207 22.59 -2.59 1.18
C LYS A 207 23.23 -1.21 1.02
N TRP A 208 24.32 -1.11 0.27
CA TRP A 208 24.90 0.20 -0.06
C TRP A 208 23.95 1.04 -0.91
N MET A 209 23.38 0.49 -1.99
CA MET A 209 22.42 1.18 -2.85
C MET A 209 21.19 1.66 -2.07
N LEU A 210 20.62 0.79 -1.22
CA LEU A 210 19.49 1.12 -0.37
C LEU A 210 19.83 2.26 0.60
N ALA A 211 20.96 2.15 1.29
CA ALA A 211 21.39 3.18 2.24
C ALA A 211 21.74 4.51 1.55
N ASP A 212 22.21 4.49 0.31
CA ASP A 212 22.46 5.69 -0.49
C ASP A 212 21.15 6.34 -0.93
N GLY A 213 20.22 5.56 -1.51
CA GLY A 213 18.90 6.03 -1.93
C GLY A 213 18.11 6.66 -0.79
N ASN A 214 18.02 5.97 0.36
CA ASN A 214 17.32 6.47 1.54
C ASN A 214 17.89 7.78 2.11
N ARG A 215 19.18 8.07 1.87
CA ARG A 215 19.84 9.28 2.38
C ARG A 215 19.80 10.44 1.39
N ASN A 216 19.91 10.14 0.10
CA ASN A 216 20.24 11.15 -0.91
C ASN A 216 19.17 11.37 -1.98
N VAL A 217 18.19 10.46 -2.11
CA VAL A 217 17.24 10.45 -3.25
C VAL A 217 15.79 10.67 -2.82
N LEU A 218 15.44 10.46 -1.55
CA LEU A 218 14.07 10.66 -1.07
C LEU A 218 13.70 12.15 -1.04
N ASP A 219 12.53 12.49 -1.59
CA ASP A 219 11.97 13.84 -1.56
C ASP A 219 11.59 14.26 -0.13
N SER A 220 11.10 13.31 0.68
CA SER A 220 10.75 13.52 2.07
C SER A 220 11.05 12.32 2.96
N GLN A 221 11.14 12.55 4.27
CA GLN A 221 11.24 11.47 5.26
C GLN A 221 9.98 10.60 5.30
N ASP A 222 8.83 11.12 4.86
CA ASP A 222 7.58 10.36 4.79
C ASP A 222 7.64 9.31 3.64
N ASP A 223 8.58 9.46 2.68
CA ASP A 223 8.76 8.52 1.56
C ASP A 223 9.68 7.34 1.89
N LEU A 224 10.38 7.41 3.03
CA LEU A 224 11.19 6.30 3.53
C LEU A 224 10.30 5.09 3.78
N LEU A 225 10.58 4.00 3.09
CA LEU A 225 9.81 2.77 3.20
C LEU A 225 10.46 1.76 4.16
N SER A 226 11.76 1.46 3.98
CA SER A 226 12.55 0.59 4.86
C SER A 226 14.05 0.75 4.62
N ASN A 227 14.85 0.38 5.62
CA ASN A 227 16.32 0.31 5.54
C ASN A 227 16.84 -1.11 5.32
N GLU A 228 15.94 -2.05 5.13
CA GLU A 228 16.23 -3.47 5.03
C GLU A 228 15.73 -4.01 3.69
N ILE A 229 16.33 -5.11 3.22
CA ILE A 229 16.00 -5.72 1.92
C ILE A 229 15.12 -6.94 2.17
N LEU A 230 13.99 -7.01 1.47
CA LEU A 230 13.16 -8.21 1.46
C LEU A 230 13.59 -9.14 0.34
N CYS A 231 13.33 -10.44 0.51
CA CYS A 231 13.49 -11.44 -0.53
C CYS A 231 12.22 -12.27 -0.64
N TYR A 232 11.86 -12.60 -1.87
CA TYR A 232 10.78 -13.54 -2.18
C TYR A 232 11.38 -14.87 -2.62
N ASP A 233 11.01 -15.94 -1.93
CA ASP A 233 11.27 -17.31 -2.34
C ASP A 233 10.15 -17.79 -3.27
N SER A 234 10.48 -18.04 -4.53
CA SER A 234 9.50 -18.51 -5.52
C SER A 234 9.06 -19.96 -5.30
N GLU A 235 9.89 -20.79 -4.67
CA GLU A 235 9.54 -22.20 -4.43
C GLU A 235 8.57 -22.32 -3.25
N GLY A 236 8.89 -21.68 -2.12
CA GLY A 236 8.03 -21.64 -0.93
C GLY A 236 6.93 -20.58 -0.97
N GLN A 237 6.90 -19.72 -2.01
CA GLN A 237 5.99 -18.59 -2.16
C GLN A 237 5.92 -17.69 -0.92
N SER A 238 7.09 -17.35 -0.35
CA SER A 238 7.16 -16.63 0.92
C SER A 238 8.12 -15.45 0.88
N LEU A 239 7.83 -14.42 1.67
CA LEU A 239 8.71 -13.28 1.89
C LEU A 239 9.53 -13.47 3.17
N TYR A 240 10.76 -12.98 3.17
CA TYR A 240 11.66 -12.97 4.32
C TYR A 240 12.64 -11.79 4.25
N TRP A 241 13.19 -11.39 5.39
CA TRP A 241 14.29 -10.41 5.44
C TRP A 241 15.59 -11.01 4.94
N TRP A 242 16.29 -10.28 4.07
CA TRP A 242 17.68 -10.61 3.78
C TRP A 242 18.57 -10.11 4.93
N LYS A 243 18.81 -10.99 5.90
CA LYS A 243 19.78 -10.77 6.97
C LYS A 243 21.08 -11.50 6.65
N ASP A 244 22.20 -10.94 7.13
CA ASP A 244 23.56 -11.47 6.99
C ASP A 244 23.71 -12.91 7.56
N SER A 245 22.71 -13.39 8.31
CA SER A 245 22.71 -14.66 9.05
C SER A 245 21.72 -15.73 8.55
N HIS A 246 21.10 -15.59 7.37
CA HIS A 246 20.17 -16.59 6.80
C HIS A 246 19.02 -17.00 7.73
N THR A 247 18.51 -16.09 8.57
CA THR A 247 17.32 -16.35 9.39
C THR A 247 16.06 -16.01 8.59
N PHE A 248 15.24 -17.03 8.31
CA PHE A 248 14.01 -16.90 7.54
C PHE A 248 12.82 -16.77 8.50
N GLU A 249 12.19 -15.60 8.54
CA GLU A 249 10.86 -15.43 9.15
C GLU A 249 9.87 -15.18 8.02
N THR A 250 8.92 -16.10 7.83
CA THR A 250 7.83 -15.94 6.86
C THR A 250 7.00 -14.71 7.24
N VAL A 251 6.78 -13.84 6.26
CA VAL A 251 6.03 -12.59 6.45
C VAL A 251 4.57 -12.78 6.05
N ASP A 252 3.65 -12.56 6.98
CA ASP A 252 2.21 -12.45 6.70
C ASP A 252 1.80 -10.97 6.72
N PHE A 253 1.33 -10.47 5.57
CA PHE A 253 0.87 -9.08 5.45
C PHE A 253 -0.56 -8.88 6.00
N GLY A 254 -1.21 -9.94 6.47
CA GLY A 254 -2.58 -9.91 6.95
C GLY A 254 -3.62 -9.77 5.83
N VAL A 255 -3.19 -9.88 4.57
CA VAL A 255 -4.02 -9.87 3.36
C VAL A 255 -3.87 -11.19 2.61
N ASP A 256 -4.89 -11.55 1.83
CA ASP A 256 -4.78 -12.72 0.95
C ASP A 256 -3.93 -12.35 -0.28
N LEU A 257 -2.74 -12.94 -0.36
CA LEU A 257 -1.80 -12.72 -1.46
C LEU A 257 -1.93 -13.78 -2.57
N THR A 258 -2.82 -14.77 -2.38
CA THR A 258 -3.00 -15.93 -3.28
C THR A 258 -4.11 -15.74 -4.31
#